data_AF-A0AAD2HSX0-F1
#
_entry.id   AF-A0AAD2HSX0-F1
#
_cell.length_a   1.000
_cell.length_b   1.000
_cell.length_c   1.000
_cell.angle_alpha   90.00
_cell.angle_beta   90.00
_cell.angle_gamma   90.00
#
_symmetry.space_group_name_H-M   'P 1'
#
loop_
_entity.id
_entity.type
_entity.pdbx_description
1 polymer ?
#
loop_
_entity_poly.entity_id
_entity_poly.type
_entity_poly.pdbx_seq_one_letter_code
_entity_poly.pdbx_strand_id
1 'polypeptide(L)'
;TAPFIQDPPVCCNQSLTISRVLIFAKQEAKRGRPVELGPPEARPPRAWPEERASIARALPVSQPAYQNKAHRLESRRYIRTHTNIGCAYYITYNTMSSETFTVLNDTRPDDTTLPAFMVSTTRGFLPRAEPVVDLPVEFVALESILARMPIQTLDGSPGLLARGMLGETVLNELPDLTWAVEKYAANLPLQNALYRDYSFLASAYLLEPCHLRFVKDGEYGLGREVLPKNIAIPISRCAEIAGFKPFMEYAGSYALFNYHLVDPTKGLEYSNLRLIRAFERGLDPMSSEAGFVLVHIDMVRNSGPLVAGVMSALDSCAADDRASFVEGLEEVVRAMSVVNKVMDEMWGKSKATEYTSFRTFIFGITSQSMFPNGVIYEGVSAEPFSFRGESGANDSMIPLCDNLLQITMPSTPLTAILKDFRAYRPGNHRQFLEYVHDRSRALNLKHYALAHPESAAAYLRILDQVRDFRWRHWCFTREYILKKTLHPTATGGSPIVTWLPNQLLAVLNEMEAVWDGAGRELDGCEDLMERALVQKETLKKEVDKYVKDRGV
;
A
#
# COMPACT_ATOMS: atom_id res chain seq x y z
N THR A 1 3.98 37.73 -56.06
CA THR A 1 2.54 38.04 -56.03
C THR A 1 1.81 36.86 -55.41
N ALA A 2 1.21 37.05 -54.23
CA ALA A 2 0.23 36.11 -53.65
C ALA A 2 -1.11 36.24 -54.46
N PRO A 3 -2.13 35.34 -54.32
CA PRO A 3 -2.76 35.02 -53.03
C PRO A 3 -3.31 33.57 -52.83
N PHE A 4 -3.77 33.37 -51.59
CA PHE A 4 -4.53 32.28 -50.95
C PHE A 4 -5.81 31.79 -51.67
N ILE A 5 -6.31 30.58 -51.29
CA ILE A 5 -7.71 30.27 -50.85
C ILE A 5 -7.83 28.84 -50.24
N GLN A 6 -8.37 28.79 -49.00
CA GLN A 6 -9.30 27.87 -48.29
C GLN A 6 -9.10 26.32 -48.13
N ASP A 7 -9.31 25.87 -46.87
CA ASP A 7 -9.56 24.53 -46.27
C ASP A 7 -11.08 24.27 -46.03
N PRO A 8 -11.62 23.11 -45.51
CA PRO A 8 -11.26 21.66 -45.47
C PRO A 8 -12.51 20.73 -45.82
N PRO A 9 -12.69 19.39 -45.51
CA PRO A 9 -12.63 18.71 -44.18
C PRO A 9 -12.10 17.23 -44.10
N VAL A 10 -11.66 16.88 -42.88
CA VAL A 10 -11.67 15.59 -42.12
C VAL A 10 -12.08 14.27 -42.81
N CYS A 11 -11.21 13.24 -42.72
CA CYS A 11 -11.64 11.84 -42.54
C CYS A 11 -10.59 10.97 -41.81
N CYS A 12 -11.00 10.36 -40.69
CA CYS A 12 -10.31 9.30 -39.95
C CYS A 12 -10.18 8.02 -40.80
N ASN A 13 -9.05 7.29 -40.72
CA ASN A 13 -9.09 5.83 -40.89
C ASN A 13 -7.86 5.09 -40.33
N GLN A 14 -8.18 4.04 -39.55
CA GLN A 14 -7.62 2.68 -39.60
C GLN A 14 -6.10 2.49 -39.57
N SER A 15 -5.53 2.21 -38.39
CA SER A 15 -4.21 1.57 -38.28
C SER A 15 -4.02 0.69 -37.03
N LEU A 16 -5.07 0.02 -36.52
CA LEU A 16 -4.93 -0.83 -35.32
C LEU A 16 -5.52 -2.25 -35.43
N THR A 17 -6.03 -2.66 -36.58
CA THR A 17 -6.66 -3.98 -36.74
C THR A 17 -5.78 -5.02 -37.48
N ILE A 18 -4.66 -4.60 -38.07
CA ILE A 18 -3.83 -5.50 -38.92
C ILE A 18 -2.85 -6.35 -38.09
N SER A 19 -2.40 -5.89 -36.92
CA SER A 19 -1.40 -6.62 -36.14
C SER A 19 -1.91 -7.86 -35.40
N ARG A 20 -3.22 -7.99 -35.17
CA ARG A 20 -3.80 -9.15 -34.45
C ARG A 20 -4.10 -10.36 -35.34
N VAL A 21 -4.36 -10.16 -36.63
CA VAL A 21 -4.66 -11.25 -37.58
C VAL A 21 -3.38 -11.98 -38.02
N LEU A 22 -2.25 -11.27 -38.09
CA LEU A 22 -0.94 -11.83 -38.48
C LEU A 22 -0.28 -12.72 -37.40
N ILE A 23 -0.64 -12.55 -36.13
CA ILE A 23 -0.10 -13.36 -35.02
C ILE A 23 -0.85 -14.69 -34.90
N PHE A 24 -2.16 -14.71 -35.16
CA PHE A 24 -2.99 -15.92 -35.11
C PHE A 24 -2.66 -16.88 -36.27
N ALA A 25 -2.41 -16.34 -37.47
CA ALA A 25 -2.02 -17.13 -38.64
C ALA A 25 -0.61 -17.77 -38.50
N LYS A 26 0.31 -17.14 -37.76
CA LYS A 26 1.65 -17.68 -37.48
C LYS A 26 1.67 -18.80 -36.42
N GLN A 27 0.67 -18.87 -35.54
CA GLN A 27 0.58 -19.93 -34.52
C GLN A 27 -0.08 -21.21 -35.04
N GLU A 28 -1.07 -21.12 -35.93
CA GLU A 28 -1.76 -22.30 -36.48
C GLU A 28 -0.99 -23.00 -37.62
N ALA A 29 -0.09 -22.31 -38.31
CA ALA A 29 0.81 -22.93 -39.32
C ALA A 29 1.83 -23.91 -38.71
N LYS A 30 2.04 -23.90 -37.38
CA LYS A 30 2.87 -24.91 -36.67
C LYS A 30 2.14 -26.21 -36.34
N ARG A 31 0.84 -26.34 -36.66
CA ARG A 31 0.01 -27.51 -36.30
C ARG A 31 -0.62 -28.26 -37.47
N GLY A 32 -0.22 -27.96 -38.72
CA GLY A 32 -0.45 -28.83 -39.87
C GLY A 32 -1.91 -29.12 -40.23
N ARG A 33 -2.84 -28.16 -40.07
CA ARG A 33 -4.22 -28.28 -40.58
C ARG A 33 -4.56 -27.13 -41.55
N PRO A 34 -5.27 -27.38 -42.66
CA PRO A 34 -5.76 -26.31 -43.53
C PRO A 34 -7.00 -25.64 -42.91
N VAL A 35 -7.11 -24.32 -43.06
CA VAL A 35 -8.27 -23.51 -42.68
C VAL A 35 -8.84 -22.86 -43.94
N GLU A 36 -10.08 -23.20 -44.30
CA GLU A 36 -10.86 -22.45 -45.29
C GLU A 36 -11.61 -21.30 -44.61
N LEU A 37 -11.54 -20.09 -45.18
CA LEU A 37 -12.27 -18.90 -44.71
C LEU A 37 -13.43 -18.60 -45.68
N GLY A 38 -14.67 -18.76 -45.20
CA GLY A 38 -15.88 -18.28 -45.86
C GLY A 38 -16.16 -16.80 -45.58
N PRO A 39 -16.95 -16.10 -46.42
CA PRO A 39 -17.20 -14.66 -46.31
C PRO A 39 -18.19 -14.32 -45.17
N PRO A 40 -18.16 -13.08 -44.64
CA PRO A 40 -18.94 -12.69 -43.48
C PRO A 40 -20.40 -12.32 -43.83
N GLU A 41 -21.36 -12.91 -43.13
CA GLU A 41 -22.78 -12.50 -43.16
C GLU A 41 -23.03 -11.27 -42.26
N ALA A 42 -23.75 -10.29 -42.81
CA ALA A 42 -24.24 -9.11 -42.11
C ALA A 42 -25.57 -9.42 -41.40
N ARG A 43 -25.70 -9.04 -40.11
CA ARG A 43 -26.99 -9.06 -39.39
C ARG A 43 -27.65 -7.67 -39.42
N PRO A 44 -28.98 -7.58 -39.62
CA PRO A 44 -29.71 -6.31 -39.55
C PRO A 44 -30.04 -5.90 -38.10
N PRO A 45 -30.37 -4.61 -37.86
CA PRO A 45 -30.60 -4.09 -36.51
C PRO A 45 -31.98 -4.47 -35.95
N ARG A 46 -32.04 -4.79 -34.66
CA ARG A 46 -33.29 -5.00 -33.92
C ARG A 46 -33.92 -3.66 -33.52
N ALA A 47 -35.17 -3.47 -33.91
CA ALA A 47 -36.06 -2.41 -33.46
C ALA A 47 -36.44 -2.61 -31.97
N TRP A 48 -36.54 -1.51 -31.23
CA TRP A 48 -37.12 -1.44 -29.88
C TRP A 48 -38.56 -0.91 -29.98
N PRO A 49 -39.53 -1.45 -29.21
CA PRO A 49 -40.87 -0.87 -29.15
C PRO A 49 -40.93 0.29 -28.16
N GLU A 50 -41.57 1.38 -28.61
CA GLU A 50 -42.15 2.44 -27.78
C GLU A 50 -43.42 1.92 -27.09
N GLU A 51 -43.57 2.20 -25.79
CA GLU A 51 -44.81 2.75 -25.18
C GLU A 51 -44.71 2.72 -23.64
N ARG A 52 -44.58 3.92 -23.04
CA ARG A 52 -45.57 4.50 -22.11
C ARG A 52 -45.02 5.77 -21.47
N ALA A 53 -45.60 6.89 -21.87
CA ALA A 53 -45.60 8.13 -21.10
C ALA A 53 -46.68 8.04 -20.01
N SER A 54 -46.38 8.53 -18.80
CA SER A 54 -46.99 9.76 -18.25
C SER A 54 -46.85 9.89 -16.72
N ILE A 55 -46.68 11.16 -16.29
CA ILE A 55 -46.98 11.75 -14.96
C ILE A 55 -45.87 11.64 -13.88
N ALA A 56 -45.04 12.68 -13.71
CA ALA A 56 -45.30 13.81 -12.79
C ALA A 56 -44.05 14.70 -12.62
N ARG A 57 -44.26 16.03 -12.66
CA ARG A 57 -43.29 17.08 -12.34
C ARG A 57 -43.10 17.21 -10.83
N ALA A 58 -41.86 17.37 -10.34
CA ALA A 58 -41.51 18.31 -9.25
C ALA A 58 -39.99 18.39 -8.99
N LEU A 59 -39.46 19.61 -9.20
CA LEU A 59 -38.37 20.32 -8.51
C LEU A 59 -36.95 19.70 -8.38
N PRO A 60 -35.88 20.45 -8.73
CA PRO A 60 -34.51 20.07 -8.43
C PRO A 60 -34.16 20.37 -6.96
N VAL A 61 -33.74 19.36 -6.22
CA VAL A 61 -33.09 19.52 -4.92
C VAL A 61 -31.63 19.91 -5.18
N SER A 62 -31.27 21.10 -4.72
CA SER A 62 -29.92 21.64 -4.71
C SER A 62 -29.01 20.83 -3.78
N GLN A 63 -27.84 20.44 -4.28
CA GLN A 63 -26.71 20.02 -3.45
C GLN A 63 -26.21 21.22 -2.62
N PRO A 64 -26.03 21.11 -1.29
CA PRO A 64 -25.40 22.19 -0.54
C PRO A 64 -23.88 22.15 -0.76
N ALA A 65 -23.36 23.28 -1.25
CA ALA A 65 -21.96 23.60 -1.26
C ALA A 65 -21.40 23.62 0.18
N TYR A 66 -20.31 22.88 0.39
CA TYR A 66 -19.47 23.01 1.57
C TYR A 66 -18.85 24.42 1.61
N GLN A 67 -19.40 25.30 2.44
CA GLN A 67 -18.77 26.57 2.78
C GLN A 67 -17.95 26.44 4.06
N ASN A 68 -16.64 26.59 3.92
CA ASN A 68 -15.68 26.81 4.99
C ASN A 68 -16.08 28.04 5.82
N LYS A 69 -16.43 27.84 7.09
CA LYS A 69 -16.39 28.90 8.11
C LYS A 69 -15.22 28.64 9.05
N ALA A 70 -14.19 29.46 8.88
CA ALA A 70 -13.12 29.62 9.83
C ALA A 70 -13.67 30.17 11.16
N HIS A 71 -13.51 29.42 12.24
CA HIS A 71 -13.73 29.93 13.59
C HIS A 71 -12.39 30.13 14.30
N ARG A 72 -12.09 31.38 14.64
CA ARG A 72 -11.05 31.77 15.60
C ARG A 72 -11.38 31.18 16.96
N LEU A 73 -10.41 30.54 17.59
CA LEU A 73 -10.44 30.19 19.00
C LEU A 73 -9.58 31.19 19.78
N GLU A 74 -10.25 32.06 20.53
CA GLU A 74 -9.63 32.82 21.63
C GLU A 74 -9.66 31.95 22.89
N SER A 75 -8.48 31.72 23.45
CA SER A 75 -8.24 31.00 24.68
C SER A 75 -8.70 31.79 25.91
N ARG A 76 -9.65 31.25 26.69
CA ARG A 76 -9.88 31.64 28.09
C ARG A 76 -9.90 30.42 29.01
N ARG A 77 -8.99 30.45 29.99
CA ARG A 77 -8.86 29.50 31.10
C ARG A 77 -10.13 29.48 31.94
N TYR A 78 -10.61 28.28 32.28
CA TYR A 78 -11.41 28.06 33.48
C TYR A 78 -10.99 26.73 34.12
N ILE A 79 -10.50 26.81 35.36
CA ILE A 79 -10.14 25.67 36.20
C ILE A 79 -11.38 25.29 36.99
N ARG A 80 -11.87 24.06 36.83
CA ARG A 80 -12.57 23.35 37.91
C ARG A 80 -12.52 21.83 37.69
N THR A 81 -11.91 21.19 38.67
CA THR A 81 -11.77 19.76 38.95
C THR A 81 -13.09 19.00 38.87
N HIS A 82 -13.16 17.90 38.12
CA HIS A 82 -13.92 16.67 38.45
C HIS A 82 -13.30 15.49 37.67
N THR A 83 -13.01 14.43 38.41
CA THR A 83 -12.49 13.12 37.98
C THR A 83 -13.36 12.45 36.93
N ASN A 84 -12.79 12.16 35.76
CA ASN A 84 -13.30 11.13 34.85
C ASN A 84 -12.14 10.48 34.11
N ILE A 85 -12.14 9.15 34.13
CA ILE A 85 -11.18 8.26 33.50
C ILE A 85 -11.46 8.31 32.00
N GLY A 86 -10.71 9.17 31.31
CA GLY A 86 -10.67 9.26 29.86
C GLY A 86 -9.22 9.45 29.47
N CYS A 87 -8.53 8.36 29.12
CA CYS A 87 -7.18 8.39 28.56
C CYS A 87 -7.20 9.03 27.17
N ALA A 88 -7.29 10.36 27.13
CA ALA A 88 -6.82 11.13 25.99
C ALA A 88 -5.32 11.37 26.20
N TYR A 89 -4.48 10.42 25.78
CA TYR A 89 -3.06 10.67 25.64
C TYR A 89 -2.85 11.63 24.46
N TYR A 90 -2.86 12.93 24.76
CA TYR A 90 -2.05 13.86 23.99
C TYR A 90 -0.59 13.47 24.24
N ILE A 91 -0.02 12.69 23.32
CA ILE A 91 1.43 12.58 23.21
C ILE A 91 1.92 13.99 22.88
N THR A 92 2.38 14.72 23.90
CA THR A 92 3.25 15.86 23.70
C THR A 92 4.51 15.30 23.05
N TYR A 93 4.61 15.43 21.73
CA TYR A 93 5.85 15.21 21.01
C TYR A 93 6.85 16.24 21.53
N ASN A 94 7.68 15.82 22.46
CA ASN A 94 8.89 16.56 22.79
C ASN A 94 9.76 16.43 21.53
N THR A 95 9.81 17.49 20.73
CA THR A 95 10.69 17.60 19.56
C THR A 95 12.12 17.72 20.08
N MET A 96 12.68 16.62 20.58
CA MET A 96 14.12 16.44 20.59
C MET A 96 14.47 15.84 19.23
N SER A 97 14.97 16.67 18.31
CA SER A 97 15.65 16.17 17.13
C SER A 97 16.82 15.32 17.62
N SER A 98 16.68 13.99 17.56
CA SER A 98 17.76 13.11 17.96
C SER A 98 18.87 13.24 16.92
N GLU A 99 20.00 13.86 17.29
CA GLU A 99 21.19 13.95 16.40
C GLU A 99 21.72 12.57 15.98
N THR A 100 21.28 11.51 16.66
CA THR A 100 21.72 10.13 16.44
C THR A 100 20.54 9.16 16.40
N PHE A 101 20.59 8.15 15.54
CA PHE A 101 19.70 7.00 15.57
C PHE A 101 20.53 5.71 15.56
N THR A 102 20.14 4.72 16.37
CA THR A 102 20.85 3.43 16.40
C THR A 102 20.22 2.46 15.41
N VAL A 103 20.87 2.24 14.28
CA VAL A 103 20.58 1.12 13.39
C VAL A 103 21.21 -0.15 13.96
N LEU A 104 20.45 -1.25 14.01
CA LEU A 104 20.94 -2.52 14.53
C LEU A 104 21.85 -3.23 13.51
N ASN A 105 23.00 -3.73 13.97
CA ASN A 105 23.81 -4.67 13.20
C ASN A 105 23.51 -6.13 13.58
N ASP A 106 23.12 -6.36 14.84
CA ASP A 106 22.57 -7.60 15.36
C ASP A 106 21.08 -7.37 15.67
N THR A 107 20.20 -8.18 15.07
CA THR A 107 18.76 -8.05 15.24
C THR A 107 18.28 -8.56 16.60
N ARG A 108 19.12 -9.22 17.40
CA ARG A 108 18.79 -9.79 18.73
C ARG A 108 17.54 -10.67 18.70
N PRO A 109 17.47 -11.69 17.82
CA PRO A 109 16.23 -12.42 17.53
C PRO A 109 15.59 -13.07 18.76
N ASP A 110 16.38 -13.43 19.76
CA ASP A 110 15.92 -14.09 21.00
C ASP A 110 15.40 -13.11 22.08
N ASP A 111 15.61 -11.80 21.92
CA ASP A 111 15.14 -10.80 22.87
C ASP A 111 13.65 -10.50 22.68
N THR A 112 12.81 -11.10 23.52
CA THR A 112 11.35 -10.94 23.48
C THR A 112 10.86 -9.61 24.06
N THR A 113 11.73 -8.83 24.70
CA THR A 113 11.38 -7.53 25.31
C THR A 113 11.46 -6.37 24.32
N LEU A 114 12.06 -6.59 23.15
CA LEU A 114 12.21 -5.61 22.09
C LEU A 114 11.08 -5.75 21.04
N PRO A 115 10.57 -4.63 20.47
CA PRO A 115 9.55 -4.66 19.44
C PRO A 115 9.94 -5.54 18.25
N ALA A 116 8.95 -6.14 17.58
CA ALA A 116 9.18 -7.00 16.42
C ALA A 116 9.91 -6.27 15.28
N PHE A 117 9.69 -4.96 15.13
CA PHE A 117 10.24 -4.15 14.05
C PHE A 117 11.26 -3.14 14.58
N MET A 118 12.52 -3.33 14.20
CA MET A 118 13.58 -2.35 14.40
C MET A 118 14.49 -2.32 13.17
N VAL A 119 14.85 -1.12 12.73
CA VAL A 119 15.69 -0.93 11.54
C VAL A 119 17.06 -1.54 11.77
N SER A 120 17.51 -2.35 10.81
CA SER A 120 18.80 -3.04 10.87
C SER A 120 19.51 -3.05 9.52
N THR A 121 20.83 -3.23 9.52
CA THR A 121 21.61 -3.42 8.29
C THR A 121 21.47 -4.82 7.71
N THR A 122 21.07 -5.81 8.52
CA THR A 122 20.94 -7.22 8.11
C THR A 122 19.54 -7.60 7.64
N ARG A 123 18.49 -7.03 8.23
CA ARG A 123 17.08 -7.29 7.85
C ARG A 123 16.35 -6.05 7.35
N GLY A 124 16.98 -4.88 7.35
CA GLY A 124 16.37 -3.64 6.87
C GLY A 124 15.12 -3.30 7.67
N PHE A 125 13.98 -3.28 6.98
CA PHE A 125 12.64 -3.05 7.56
C PHE A 125 11.83 -4.34 7.81
N LEU A 126 12.39 -5.53 7.60
CA LEU A 126 11.74 -6.77 8.04
C LEU A 126 11.74 -6.88 9.58
N PRO A 127 10.88 -7.73 10.15
CA PRO A 127 10.94 -8.02 11.57
C PRO A 127 12.33 -8.55 11.99
N ARG A 128 12.73 -8.29 13.23
CA ARG A 128 14.03 -8.67 13.80
C ARG A 128 14.28 -10.19 13.80
N ALA A 129 13.21 -10.96 13.90
CA ALA A 129 13.19 -12.41 13.89
C ALA A 129 12.02 -12.91 13.02
N GLU A 130 12.01 -14.19 12.69
CA GLU A 130 10.89 -14.84 12.02
C GLU A 130 9.59 -14.66 12.84
N PRO A 131 8.45 -14.34 12.19
CA PRO A 131 7.18 -14.16 12.89
C PRO A 131 6.77 -15.40 13.70
N VAL A 132 6.16 -15.18 14.86
CA VAL A 132 5.60 -16.28 15.66
C VAL A 132 4.41 -16.89 14.91
N VAL A 133 4.49 -18.20 14.69
CA VAL A 133 3.47 -18.99 13.99
C VAL A 133 2.51 -19.59 15.00
N ASP A 134 3.02 -20.39 15.93
CA ASP A 134 2.22 -21.09 16.92
C ASP A 134 1.87 -20.18 18.10
N LEU A 135 0.57 -19.99 18.32
CA LEU A 135 0.08 -19.26 19.48
C LEU A 135 0.00 -20.17 20.73
N PRO A 136 0.08 -19.59 21.94
CA PRO A 136 -0.17 -20.33 23.17
C PRO A 136 -1.54 -21.01 23.20
N VAL A 137 -1.65 -22.10 23.99
CA VAL A 137 -2.84 -22.97 24.06
C VAL A 137 -4.14 -22.21 24.39
N GLU A 138 -4.05 -21.10 25.11
CA GLU A 138 -5.20 -20.24 25.42
C GLU A 138 -5.91 -19.71 24.16
N PHE A 139 -5.20 -19.60 23.03
CA PHE A 139 -5.72 -19.04 21.78
C PHE A 139 -6.22 -20.10 20.78
N VAL A 140 -6.39 -21.36 21.21
CA VAL A 140 -6.87 -22.44 20.33
C VAL A 140 -8.22 -22.15 19.66
N ALA A 141 -9.12 -21.43 20.34
CA ALA A 141 -10.41 -21.03 19.77
C ALA A 141 -10.23 -20.00 18.63
N LEU A 142 -9.33 -19.02 18.82
CA LEU A 142 -8.98 -18.04 17.79
C LEU A 142 -8.33 -18.74 16.58
N GLU A 143 -7.36 -19.62 16.83
CA GLU A 143 -6.68 -20.42 15.80
C GLU A 143 -7.68 -21.23 14.97
N SER A 144 -8.59 -21.95 15.63
CA SER A 144 -9.62 -22.77 14.97
C SER A 144 -10.53 -21.95 14.05
N ILE A 145 -10.92 -20.74 14.48
CA ILE A 145 -11.72 -19.84 13.64
C ILE A 145 -10.90 -19.37 12.45
N LEU A 146 -9.66 -18.89 12.67
CA LEU A 146 -8.79 -18.39 11.60
C LEU A 146 -8.45 -19.47 10.56
N ALA A 147 -8.27 -20.73 10.96
CA ALA A 147 -8.02 -21.84 10.05
C ALA A 147 -9.25 -22.17 9.17
N ARG A 148 -10.47 -22.02 9.70
CA ARG A 148 -11.73 -22.22 8.97
C ARG A 148 -12.22 -20.97 8.23
N MET A 149 -11.68 -19.80 8.56
CA MET A 149 -12.13 -18.50 8.09
C MET A 149 -12.08 -18.31 6.56
N PRO A 150 -10.99 -18.67 5.84
CA PRO A 150 -10.79 -18.30 4.44
C PRO A 150 -11.97 -18.67 3.54
N ILE A 151 -12.11 -18.02 2.38
CA ILE A 151 -13.13 -18.33 1.37
C ILE A 151 -13.04 -19.82 0.99
N GLN A 152 -11.82 -20.29 0.72
CA GLN A 152 -11.50 -21.70 0.55
C GLN A 152 -10.46 -22.09 1.60
N THR A 153 -10.71 -23.16 2.36
CA THR A 153 -9.75 -23.70 3.34
C THR A 153 -8.62 -24.45 2.64
N LEU A 154 -7.57 -24.80 3.39
CA LEU A 154 -6.38 -25.47 2.85
C LEU A 154 -6.70 -26.80 2.15
N ASP A 155 -7.71 -27.52 2.62
CA ASP A 155 -8.19 -28.77 2.03
C ASP A 155 -9.03 -28.57 0.76
N GLY A 156 -9.27 -27.32 0.34
CA GLY A 156 -10.05 -26.95 -0.82
C GLY A 156 -11.55 -26.82 -0.56
N SER A 157 -12.04 -27.11 0.65
CA SER A 157 -13.45 -26.95 0.98
C SER A 157 -13.82 -25.46 1.17
N PRO A 158 -15.10 -25.07 1.02
CA PRO A 158 -15.52 -23.70 1.35
C PRO A 158 -15.27 -23.43 2.84
N GLY A 159 -14.73 -22.28 3.20
CA GLY A 159 -14.61 -21.87 4.60
C GLY A 159 -15.75 -20.96 5.05
N LEU A 160 -15.57 -20.31 6.21
CA LEU A 160 -16.61 -19.51 6.86
C LEU A 160 -17.00 -18.29 6.02
N LEU A 161 -16.02 -17.61 5.41
CA LEU A 161 -16.27 -16.43 4.57
C LEU A 161 -17.06 -16.76 3.30
N ALA A 162 -16.83 -17.93 2.69
CA ALA A 162 -17.61 -18.37 1.53
C ALA A 162 -19.08 -18.67 1.90
N ARG A 163 -19.32 -19.14 3.12
CA ARG A 163 -20.68 -19.45 3.62
C ARG A 163 -21.39 -18.27 4.28
N GLY A 164 -20.69 -17.17 4.53
CA GLY A 164 -21.23 -16.04 5.31
C GLY A 164 -21.49 -16.39 6.78
N MET A 165 -20.72 -17.32 7.34
CA MET A 165 -20.92 -17.86 8.69
C MET A 165 -19.92 -17.33 9.72
N LEU A 166 -18.95 -16.50 9.34
CA LEU A 166 -17.92 -16.03 10.26
C LEU A 166 -18.52 -15.22 11.41
N GLY A 167 -19.46 -14.33 11.10
CA GLY A 167 -20.12 -13.49 12.10
C GLY A 167 -20.77 -14.30 13.23
N GLU A 168 -21.58 -15.31 12.87
CA GLU A 168 -22.23 -16.20 13.83
C GLU A 168 -21.22 -17.07 14.59
N THR A 169 -20.22 -17.62 13.89
CA THR A 169 -19.16 -18.44 14.49
C THR A 169 -18.41 -17.66 15.56
N VAL A 170 -18.03 -16.40 15.31
CA VAL A 170 -17.36 -15.54 16.30
C VAL A 170 -18.23 -15.33 17.54
N LEU A 171 -19.52 -15.07 17.37
CA LEU A 171 -20.42 -14.81 18.50
C LEU A 171 -20.65 -16.06 19.37
N ASN A 172 -20.61 -17.25 18.76
CA ASN A 172 -20.89 -18.51 19.44
C ASN A 172 -19.63 -19.19 20.00
N GLU A 173 -18.49 -19.07 19.32
CA GLU A 173 -17.32 -19.92 19.58
C GLU A 173 -16.10 -19.15 20.13
N LEU A 174 -15.98 -17.83 19.92
CA LEU A 174 -14.82 -17.06 20.39
C LEU A 174 -15.07 -16.50 21.80
N PRO A 175 -14.42 -17.04 22.86
CA PRO A 175 -14.47 -16.43 24.17
C PRO A 175 -13.69 -15.10 24.19
N ASP A 176 -13.94 -14.27 25.21
CA ASP A 176 -13.08 -13.14 25.51
C ASP A 176 -11.73 -13.64 26.05
N LEU A 177 -10.66 -13.46 25.26
CA LEU A 177 -9.30 -13.88 25.59
C LEU A 177 -8.41 -12.71 26.03
N THR A 178 -8.99 -11.56 26.41
CA THR A 178 -8.22 -10.38 26.84
C THR A 178 -7.26 -10.70 27.97
N TRP A 179 -7.67 -11.51 28.95
CA TRP A 179 -6.82 -11.94 30.05
C TRP A 179 -5.58 -12.71 29.59
N ALA A 180 -5.69 -13.50 28.52
CA ALA A 180 -4.58 -14.26 27.95
C ALA A 180 -3.64 -13.35 27.17
N VAL A 181 -4.16 -12.32 26.49
CA VAL A 181 -3.34 -11.25 25.89
C VAL A 181 -2.48 -10.58 26.97
N GLU A 182 -3.07 -10.19 28.11
CA GLU A 182 -2.35 -9.57 29.23
C GLU A 182 -1.31 -10.50 29.85
N LYS A 183 -1.61 -11.80 29.98
CA LYS A 183 -0.67 -12.81 30.49
C LYS A 183 0.66 -12.79 29.73
N TYR A 184 0.63 -12.53 28.43
CA TYR A 184 1.82 -12.51 27.57
C TYR A 184 2.30 -11.10 27.21
N ALA A 185 1.87 -10.04 27.92
CA ALA A 185 2.14 -8.64 27.56
C ALA A 185 3.64 -8.30 27.45
N ALA A 186 4.51 -9.00 28.20
CA ALA A 186 5.95 -8.77 28.18
C ALA A 186 6.67 -9.35 26.96
N ASN A 187 6.02 -10.22 26.17
CA ASN A 187 6.60 -10.82 24.97
C ASN A 187 6.13 -10.06 23.73
N LEU A 188 6.87 -9.03 23.31
CA LEU A 188 6.45 -8.13 22.23
C LEU A 188 6.33 -8.81 20.85
N PRO A 189 7.21 -9.76 20.45
CA PRO A 189 7.00 -10.54 19.23
C PRO A 189 5.70 -11.35 19.24
N LEU A 190 5.36 -11.98 20.37
CA LEU A 190 4.09 -12.71 20.51
C LEU A 190 2.88 -11.75 20.48
N GLN A 191 2.98 -10.59 21.12
CA GLN A 191 1.93 -9.56 21.03
C GLN A 191 1.71 -9.10 19.58
N ASN A 192 2.76 -9.01 18.78
CA ASN A 192 2.65 -8.71 17.35
C ASN A 192 1.97 -9.85 16.57
N ALA A 193 2.18 -11.11 16.93
CA ALA A 193 1.48 -12.25 16.32
C ALA A 193 -0.01 -12.28 16.68
N LEU A 194 -0.34 -12.02 17.94
CA LEU A 194 -1.73 -11.86 18.40
C LEU A 194 -2.40 -10.69 17.68
N TYR A 195 -1.70 -9.57 17.54
CA TYR A 195 -2.18 -8.42 16.76
C TYR A 195 -2.47 -8.78 15.31
N ARG A 196 -1.55 -9.49 14.62
CA ARG A 196 -1.77 -10.00 13.25
C ARG A 196 -3.05 -10.81 13.18
N ASP A 197 -3.19 -11.80 14.04
CA ASP A 197 -4.28 -12.78 13.99
C ASP A 197 -5.64 -12.15 14.32
N TYR A 198 -5.70 -11.30 15.35
CA TYR A 198 -6.90 -10.52 15.64
C TYR A 198 -7.23 -9.49 14.55
N SER A 199 -6.23 -8.92 13.86
CA SER A 199 -6.47 -8.00 12.75
C SER A 199 -7.10 -8.69 11.54
N PHE A 200 -6.64 -9.91 11.21
CA PHE A 200 -7.30 -10.76 10.20
C PHE A 200 -8.75 -11.03 10.56
N LEU A 201 -9.00 -11.43 11.80
CA LEU A 201 -10.36 -11.72 12.27
C LEU A 201 -11.25 -10.46 12.28
N ALA A 202 -10.76 -9.34 12.80
CA ALA A 202 -11.50 -8.08 12.87
C ALA A 202 -11.88 -7.57 11.48
N SER A 203 -10.92 -7.58 10.54
CA SER A 203 -11.17 -7.16 9.16
C SER A 203 -12.19 -8.07 8.48
N ALA A 204 -12.00 -9.39 8.56
CA ALA A 204 -12.94 -10.36 8.00
C ALA A 204 -14.35 -10.24 8.59
N TYR A 205 -14.46 -10.09 9.91
CA TYR A 205 -15.74 -9.93 10.59
C TYR A 205 -16.46 -8.67 10.11
N LEU A 206 -15.78 -7.52 10.03
CA LEU A 206 -16.43 -6.27 9.64
C LEU A 206 -16.85 -6.26 8.16
N LEU A 207 -16.05 -6.90 7.29
CA LEU A 207 -16.17 -6.83 5.83
C LEU A 207 -16.84 -8.05 5.18
N GLU A 208 -17.14 -9.14 5.91
CA GLU A 208 -17.84 -10.31 5.37
C GLU A 208 -19.15 -9.95 4.65
N PRO A 209 -20.07 -9.12 5.22
CA PRO A 209 -21.27 -8.73 4.50
C PRO A 209 -20.97 -7.94 3.23
N CYS A 210 -19.85 -7.21 3.20
CA CYS A 210 -19.42 -6.49 2.02
C CYS A 210 -18.92 -7.43 0.92
N HIS A 211 -18.18 -8.47 1.32
CA HIS A 211 -17.67 -9.46 0.39
C HIS A 211 -18.80 -10.26 -0.25
N LEU A 212 -19.75 -10.73 0.54
CA LEU A 212 -20.90 -11.50 0.03
C LEU A 212 -21.73 -10.69 -0.98
N ARG A 213 -21.96 -9.40 -0.70
CA ARG A 213 -22.64 -8.49 -1.65
C ARG A 213 -21.81 -8.24 -2.90
N PHE A 214 -20.51 -8.00 -2.75
CA PHE A 214 -19.62 -7.75 -3.87
C PHE A 214 -19.55 -8.93 -4.84
N VAL A 215 -19.46 -10.16 -4.31
CA VAL A 215 -19.46 -11.39 -5.13
C VAL A 215 -20.78 -11.57 -5.88
N LYS A 216 -21.91 -11.13 -5.30
CA LYS A 216 -23.23 -11.29 -5.90
C LYS A 216 -23.54 -10.22 -6.95
N ASP A 217 -23.37 -8.95 -6.59
CA ASP A 217 -23.91 -7.81 -7.32
C ASP A 217 -22.82 -6.80 -7.78
N GLY A 218 -21.54 -7.03 -7.42
CA GLY A 218 -20.41 -6.15 -7.77
C GLY A 218 -20.26 -4.90 -6.89
N GLU A 219 -21.14 -4.73 -5.90
CA GLU A 219 -21.14 -3.60 -4.96
C GLU A 219 -20.86 -4.07 -3.53
N TYR A 220 -20.10 -3.27 -2.77
CA TYR A 220 -19.73 -3.64 -1.40
C TYR A 220 -20.87 -3.45 -0.39
N GLY A 221 -21.79 -2.49 -0.58
CA GLY A 221 -22.79 -2.16 0.44
C GLY A 221 -22.17 -1.79 1.80
N LEU A 222 -22.91 -2.01 2.89
CA LEU A 222 -22.47 -1.68 4.26
C LEU A 222 -21.77 -2.86 4.95
N GLY A 223 -20.75 -2.55 5.74
CA GLY A 223 -20.10 -3.48 6.66
C GLY A 223 -20.85 -3.60 7.99
N ARG A 224 -20.32 -4.39 8.92
CA ARG A 224 -20.84 -4.43 10.29
C ARG A 224 -20.39 -3.18 11.05
N GLU A 225 -21.31 -2.46 11.67
CA GLU A 225 -21.01 -1.19 12.37
C GLU A 225 -20.41 -1.38 13.77
N VAL A 226 -20.41 -2.62 14.28
CA VAL A 226 -19.93 -2.96 15.62
C VAL A 226 -18.93 -4.11 15.52
N LEU A 227 -17.77 -3.93 16.15
CA LEU A 227 -16.83 -5.00 16.43
C LEU A 227 -17.11 -5.53 17.84
N PRO A 228 -17.46 -6.82 18.01
CA PRO A 228 -17.88 -7.36 19.30
C PRO A 228 -16.71 -7.42 20.29
N LYS A 229 -17.01 -7.34 21.58
CA LYS A 229 -16.01 -7.19 22.65
C LYS A 229 -14.92 -8.26 22.66
N ASN A 230 -15.26 -9.49 22.28
CA ASN A 230 -14.36 -10.65 22.20
C ASN A 230 -13.32 -10.55 21.07
N ILE A 231 -13.49 -9.60 20.14
CA ILE A 231 -12.45 -9.17 19.18
C ILE A 231 -11.92 -7.79 19.56
N ALA A 232 -12.82 -6.85 19.85
CA ALA A 232 -12.50 -5.43 20.01
C ALA A 232 -11.56 -5.15 21.19
N ILE A 233 -11.76 -5.77 22.34
CA ILE A 233 -10.89 -5.55 23.51
C ILE A 233 -9.51 -6.22 23.29
N PRO A 234 -9.40 -7.51 22.90
CA PRO A 234 -8.10 -8.13 22.64
C PRO A 234 -7.27 -7.41 21.57
N ILE A 235 -7.87 -7.04 20.43
CA ILE A 235 -7.11 -6.35 19.37
C ILE A 235 -6.63 -4.98 19.83
N SER A 236 -7.47 -4.25 20.59
CA SER A 236 -7.10 -2.95 21.16
C SER A 236 -5.92 -3.06 22.09
N ARG A 237 -5.90 -4.11 22.93
CA ARG A 237 -4.80 -4.35 23.84
C ARG A 237 -3.52 -4.79 23.14
N CYS A 238 -3.61 -5.70 22.17
CA CYS A 238 -2.45 -6.11 21.36
C CYS A 238 -1.85 -4.90 20.60
N ALA A 239 -2.70 -4.07 20.00
CA ALA A 239 -2.29 -2.89 19.25
C ALA A 239 -1.63 -1.83 20.15
N GLU A 240 -2.16 -1.59 21.34
CA GLU A 240 -1.55 -0.71 22.34
C GLU A 240 -0.15 -1.18 22.72
N ILE A 241 0.03 -2.48 23.01
CA ILE A 241 1.32 -3.04 23.43
C ILE A 241 2.32 -3.08 22.26
N ALA A 242 1.87 -3.49 21.08
CA ALA A 242 2.73 -3.62 19.90
C ALA A 242 3.01 -2.28 19.19
N GLY A 243 2.28 -1.21 19.53
CA GLY A 243 2.46 0.13 18.98
C GLY A 243 1.81 0.37 17.61
N PHE A 244 0.67 -0.29 17.36
CA PHE A 244 -0.14 -0.16 16.14
C PHE A 244 -1.51 0.42 16.42
N LYS A 245 -2.27 0.71 15.36
CA LYS A 245 -3.71 1.02 15.48
C LYS A 245 -4.50 -0.30 15.48
N PRO A 246 -5.62 -0.41 16.20
CA PRO A 246 -6.33 -1.68 16.42
C PRO A 246 -7.18 -2.11 15.21
N PHE A 247 -6.55 -2.19 14.04
CA PHE A 247 -7.14 -2.66 12.79
C PHE A 247 -6.04 -3.13 11.85
N MET A 248 -6.39 -3.93 10.84
CA MET A 248 -5.44 -4.45 9.86
C MET A 248 -4.67 -3.34 9.13
N GLU A 249 -3.34 -3.47 9.13
CA GLU A 249 -2.40 -2.61 8.42
C GLU A 249 -1.29 -3.44 7.74
N TYR A 250 -0.24 -2.79 7.26
CA TYR A 250 0.76 -3.40 6.38
C TYR A 250 1.84 -4.20 7.12
N ALA A 251 2.56 -3.61 8.07
CA ALA A 251 3.80 -4.16 8.60
C ALA A 251 3.54 -5.22 9.69
N GLY A 252 2.86 -4.83 10.75
CA GLY A 252 2.58 -5.66 11.92
C GLY A 252 1.51 -6.73 11.70
N SER A 253 0.72 -6.64 10.63
CA SER A 253 -0.34 -7.62 10.33
C SER A 253 -0.27 -8.19 8.91
N TYR A 254 -0.85 -7.55 7.90
CA TYR A 254 -1.17 -8.22 6.62
C TYR A 254 0.05 -8.68 5.81
N ALA A 255 1.14 -7.90 5.80
CA ALA A 255 2.32 -8.17 5.00
C ALA A 255 3.52 -8.64 5.82
N LEU A 256 4.28 -7.73 6.44
CA LEU A 256 5.65 -8.03 6.87
C LEU A 256 5.75 -8.97 8.08
N PHE A 257 4.67 -9.17 8.84
CA PHE A 257 4.61 -10.14 9.95
C PHE A 257 3.75 -11.39 9.63
N ASN A 258 3.34 -11.55 8.37
CA ASN A 258 2.48 -12.65 7.90
C ASN A 258 3.24 -13.61 6.98
N TYR A 259 4.38 -14.11 7.46
CA TYR A 259 5.10 -15.16 6.74
C TYR A 259 5.81 -16.10 7.72
N HIS A 260 6.05 -17.33 7.28
CA HIS A 260 6.98 -18.25 7.92
C HIS A 260 7.87 -18.92 6.85
N LEU A 261 8.96 -19.52 7.32
CA LEU A 261 9.86 -20.32 6.49
C LEU A 261 9.42 -21.78 6.50
N VAL A 262 9.47 -22.46 5.35
CA VAL A 262 9.26 -23.92 5.31
C VAL A 262 10.50 -24.65 5.80
N ASP A 263 11.66 -24.23 5.31
CA ASP A 263 12.97 -24.76 5.67
C ASP A 263 13.85 -23.60 6.15
N PRO A 264 14.13 -23.49 7.47
CA PRO A 264 14.95 -22.41 8.01
C PRO A 264 16.33 -22.28 7.36
N THR A 265 16.89 -23.37 6.82
CA THR A 265 18.24 -23.36 6.20
C THR A 265 18.28 -22.62 4.86
N LYS A 266 17.13 -22.44 4.20
CA LYS A 266 16.99 -21.70 2.93
C LYS A 266 16.74 -20.22 3.13
N GLY A 267 16.55 -19.77 4.38
CA GLY A 267 16.30 -18.37 4.70
C GLY A 267 15.11 -17.78 3.94
N LEU A 268 15.22 -16.51 3.56
CA LEU A 268 14.13 -15.71 2.98
C LEU A 268 13.96 -15.88 1.45
N GLU A 269 14.44 -16.98 0.86
CA GLU A 269 14.17 -17.29 -0.55
C GLU A 269 12.66 -17.33 -0.83
N TYR A 270 12.19 -16.68 -1.91
CA TYR A 270 10.76 -16.58 -2.23
C TYR A 270 10.05 -17.95 -2.20
N SER A 271 10.68 -18.97 -2.80
CA SER A 271 10.12 -20.34 -2.87
C SER A 271 9.93 -21.00 -1.50
N ASN A 272 10.64 -20.50 -0.48
CA ASN A 272 10.63 -20.97 0.90
C ASN A 272 9.64 -20.22 1.80
N LEU A 273 9.05 -19.12 1.33
CA LEU A 273 8.12 -18.32 2.12
C LEU A 273 6.68 -18.86 2.05
N ARG A 274 5.97 -18.84 3.16
CA ARG A 274 4.54 -19.20 3.25
C ARG A 274 3.79 -18.20 4.10
N LEU A 275 2.52 -17.95 3.79
CA LEU A 275 1.66 -17.12 4.65
C LEU A 275 1.29 -17.86 5.94
N ILE A 276 1.07 -17.10 7.00
CA ILE A 276 0.50 -17.63 8.26
C ILE A 276 -1.02 -17.49 8.24
N ARG A 277 -1.53 -16.40 7.67
CA ARG A 277 -2.96 -16.09 7.49
C ARG A 277 -3.26 -15.64 6.06
N ALA A 278 -4.45 -15.98 5.57
CA ALA A 278 -4.95 -15.60 4.25
C ALA A 278 -6.48 -15.51 4.27
N PHE A 279 -7.06 -14.86 3.27
CA PHE A 279 -8.52 -14.77 3.06
C PHE A 279 -9.01 -15.64 1.91
N GLU A 280 -8.25 -15.84 0.83
CA GLU A 280 -8.75 -16.46 -0.41
C GLU A 280 -8.66 -17.99 -0.40
N ARG A 281 -7.46 -18.55 -0.58
CA ARG A 281 -7.23 -19.98 -0.86
C ARG A 281 -6.47 -20.70 0.25
N GLY A 282 -6.85 -20.45 1.50
CA GLY A 282 -6.52 -21.36 2.60
C GLY A 282 -5.03 -21.62 2.80
N LEU A 283 -4.17 -20.63 2.60
CA LEU A 283 -2.70 -20.71 2.67
C LEU A 283 -2.02 -21.45 1.50
N ASP A 284 -2.70 -21.70 0.37
CA ASP A 284 -2.05 -22.18 -0.85
C ASP A 284 -0.93 -21.20 -1.27
N PRO A 285 0.35 -21.62 -1.28
CA PRO A 285 1.49 -20.77 -1.63
C PRO A 285 1.48 -20.27 -3.07
N MET A 286 0.68 -20.89 -3.94
CA MET A 286 0.54 -20.50 -5.35
C MET A 286 -0.69 -19.62 -5.60
N SER A 287 -1.43 -19.26 -4.55
CA SER A 287 -2.57 -18.35 -4.64
C SER A 287 -2.15 -16.91 -4.94
N SER A 288 -3.04 -16.13 -5.55
CA SER A 288 -2.75 -14.73 -5.87
C SER A 288 -2.55 -13.86 -4.64
N GLU A 289 -3.22 -14.15 -3.52
CA GLU A 289 -3.01 -13.46 -2.24
C GLU A 289 -1.62 -13.78 -1.66
N ALA A 290 -1.21 -15.05 -1.65
CA ALA A 290 0.15 -15.44 -1.25
C ALA A 290 1.19 -14.74 -2.12
N GLY A 291 1.01 -14.74 -3.43
CA GLY A 291 1.86 -13.99 -4.34
C GLY A 291 1.94 -12.50 -4.03
N PHE A 292 0.78 -11.88 -3.80
CA PHE A 292 0.67 -10.45 -3.52
C PHE A 292 1.42 -10.07 -2.23
N VAL A 293 1.24 -10.84 -1.16
CA VAL A 293 1.89 -10.58 0.12
C VAL A 293 3.38 -10.95 0.08
N LEU A 294 3.74 -12.14 -0.38
CA LEU A 294 5.11 -12.66 -0.32
C LEU A 294 6.11 -11.86 -1.17
N VAL A 295 5.68 -11.25 -2.28
CA VAL A 295 6.54 -10.34 -3.05
C VAL A 295 6.92 -9.11 -2.22
N HIS A 296 6.08 -8.64 -1.29
CA HIS A 296 6.47 -7.55 -0.39
C HIS A 296 7.56 -7.97 0.60
N ILE A 297 7.50 -9.18 1.15
CA ILE A 297 8.58 -9.72 2.00
C ILE A 297 9.87 -9.84 1.17
N ASP A 298 9.77 -10.35 -0.06
CA ASP A 298 10.92 -10.54 -0.95
C ASP A 298 11.53 -9.22 -1.41
N MET A 299 10.74 -8.16 -1.59
CA MET A 299 11.27 -6.81 -1.79
C MET A 299 11.99 -6.33 -0.52
N VAL A 300 11.32 -6.37 0.64
CA VAL A 300 11.80 -5.74 1.87
C VAL A 300 13.01 -6.46 2.47
N ARG A 301 13.23 -7.77 2.22
CA ARG A 301 14.50 -8.44 2.62
C ARG A 301 15.74 -7.81 2.02
N ASN A 302 15.61 -7.07 0.91
CA ASN A 302 16.72 -6.37 0.26
C ASN A 302 16.93 -4.95 0.80
N SER A 303 16.22 -4.54 1.86
CA SER A 303 16.31 -3.19 2.42
C SER A 303 17.45 -2.98 3.42
N GLY A 304 18.15 -4.03 3.87
CA GLY A 304 19.33 -3.90 4.72
C GLY A 304 20.47 -3.09 4.08
N PRO A 305 20.91 -3.46 2.85
CA PRO A 305 21.86 -2.66 2.07
C PRO A 305 21.38 -1.23 1.79
N LEU A 306 20.07 -1.04 1.57
CA LEU A 306 19.49 0.30 1.41
C LEU A 306 19.71 1.16 2.66
N VAL A 307 19.41 0.62 3.84
CA VAL A 307 19.65 1.31 5.13
C VAL A 307 21.13 1.64 5.31
N ALA A 308 22.02 0.68 5.01
CA ALA A 308 23.47 0.86 5.13
C ALA A 308 23.98 1.97 4.20
N GLY A 309 23.56 1.98 2.93
CA GLY A 309 23.92 3.01 1.96
C GLY A 309 23.46 4.41 2.38
N VAL A 310 22.22 4.53 2.89
CA VAL A 310 21.71 5.82 3.42
C VAL A 310 22.55 6.32 4.59
N MET A 311 22.87 5.45 5.57
CA MET A 311 23.71 5.85 6.71
C MET A 311 25.11 6.26 6.26
N SER A 312 25.74 5.48 5.37
CA SER A 312 27.05 5.79 4.79
C SER A 312 27.06 7.14 4.09
N ALA A 313 26.03 7.46 3.31
CA ALA A 313 25.91 8.76 2.64
C ALA A 313 25.74 9.92 3.64
N LEU A 314 24.93 9.76 4.69
CA LEU A 314 24.78 10.78 5.73
C LEU A 314 26.10 11.02 6.48
N ASP A 315 26.79 9.95 6.88
CA ASP A 315 28.03 10.05 7.65
C ASP A 315 29.18 10.63 6.80
N SER A 316 29.30 10.21 5.54
CA SER A 316 30.32 10.72 4.62
C SER A 316 30.07 12.19 4.23
N CYS A 317 28.81 12.58 4.06
CA CYS A 317 28.45 13.99 3.85
C CYS A 317 28.82 14.85 5.07
N ALA A 318 28.65 14.34 6.29
CA ALA A 318 29.03 15.04 7.50
C ALA A 318 30.56 15.17 7.66
N ALA A 319 31.32 14.19 7.15
CA ALA A 319 32.78 14.17 7.17
C ALA A 319 33.42 14.94 5.99
N ASP A 320 32.62 15.49 5.07
CA ASP A 320 33.08 16.04 3.79
C ASP A 320 33.93 15.04 2.96
N ASP A 321 33.61 13.75 3.07
CA ASP A 321 34.24 12.68 2.27
C ASP A 321 33.41 12.39 1.03
N ARG A 322 33.76 13.07 -0.06
CA ARG A 322 33.07 12.95 -1.35
C ARG A 322 33.09 11.54 -1.93
N ALA A 323 34.21 10.84 -1.82
CA ALA A 323 34.38 9.53 -2.44
C ALA A 323 33.48 8.50 -1.74
N SER A 324 33.53 8.46 -0.41
CA SER A 324 32.66 7.59 0.38
C SER A 324 31.18 7.98 0.28
N PHE A 325 30.88 9.28 0.08
CA PHE A 325 29.53 9.75 -0.19
C PHE A 325 28.97 9.18 -1.50
N VAL A 326 29.74 9.23 -2.59
CA VAL A 326 29.34 8.65 -3.89
C VAL A 326 29.12 7.15 -3.75
N GLU A 327 30.01 6.42 -3.09
CA GLU A 327 29.83 4.98 -2.85
C GLU A 327 28.57 4.66 -2.03
N GLY A 328 28.26 5.48 -1.03
CA GLY A 328 27.01 5.38 -0.26
C GLY A 328 25.77 5.58 -1.13
N LEU A 329 25.78 6.59 -2.01
CA LEU A 329 24.68 6.81 -2.97
C LEU A 329 24.56 5.66 -3.97
N GLU A 330 25.67 5.13 -4.48
CA GLU A 330 25.66 3.99 -5.40
C GLU A 330 25.15 2.70 -4.73
N GLU A 331 25.42 2.51 -3.43
CA GLU A 331 24.83 1.40 -2.68
C GLU A 331 23.30 1.52 -2.59
N VAL A 332 22.79 2.74 -2.42
CA VAL A 332 21.34 3.01 -2.49
C VAL A 332 20.78 2.67 -3.88
N VAL A 333 21.48 3.05 -4.96
CA VAL A 333 21.09 2.69 -6.34
C VAL A 333 21.04 1.17 -6.51
N ARG A 334 22.09 0.45 -6.09
CA ARG A 334 22.17 -1.01 -6.19
C ARG A 334 21.04 -1.69 -5.42
N ALA A 335 20.81 -1.29 -4.17
CA ALA A 335 19.75 -1.86 -3.35
C ALA A 335 18.37 -1.65 -3.96
N MET A 336 18.05 -0.42 -4.40
CA MET A 336 16.76 -0.14 -5.04
C MET A 336 16.59 -0.81 -6.40
N SER A 337 17.68 -1.02 -7.16
CA SER A 337 17.64 -1.78 -8.41
C SER A 337 17.22 -3.23 -8.17
N VAL A 338 17.72 -3.86 -7.10
CA VAL A 338 17.30 -5.20 -6.70
C VAL A 338 15.82 -5.20 -6.29
N VAL A 339 15.38 -4.24 -5.47
CA VAL A 339 13.97 -4.09 -5.08
C VAL A 339 13.06 -3.94 -6.30
N ASN A 340 13.42 -3.09 -7.28
CA ASN A 340 12.64 -2.89 -8.50
C ASN A 340 12.57 -4.14 -9.39
N LYS A 341 13.63 -4.97 -9.42
CA LYS A 341 13.61 -6.26 -10.12
C LYS A 341 12.65 -7.24 -9.47
N VAL A 342 12.70 -7.38 -8.14
CA VAL A 342 11.77 -8.24 -7.38
C VAL A 342 10.34 -7.76 -7.54
N MET A 343 10.11 -6.45 -7.49
CA MET A 343 8.79 -5.86 -7.71
C MET A 343 8.18 -6.28 -9.05
N ASP A 344 8.99 -6.36 -10.11
CA ASP A 344 8.53 -6.75 -11.45
C ASP A 344 8.05 -8.22 -11.51
N GLU A 345 8.54 -9.09 -10.63
CA GLU A 345 8.09 -10.48 -10.54
C GLU A 345 6.64 -10.61 -10.09
N MET A 346 6.02 -9.56 -9.52
CA MET A 346 4.62 -9.54 -9.09
C MET A 346 3.66 -10.10 -10.16
N TRP A 347 3.89 -9.79 -11.44
CA TRP A 347 3.05 -10.29 -12.55
C TRP A 347 3.00 -11.81 -12.67
N GLY A 348 4.07 -12.50 -12.27
CA GLY A 348 4.17 -13.95 -12.29
C GLY A 348 3.73 -14.61 -10.98
N LYS A 349 3.59 -13.84 -9.90
CA LYS A 349 3.28 -14.35 -8.56
C LYS A 349 1.83 -14.09 -8.13
N SER A 350 1.27 -12.94 -8.52
CA SER A 350 -0.12 -12.58 -8.24
C SER A 350 -0.85 -12.28 -9.54
N LYS A 351 -2.13 -12.66 -9.65
CA LYS A 351 -2.93 -12.40 -10.84
C LYS A 351 -3.85 -11.22 -10.62
N ALA A 352 -3.77 -10.23 -11.49
CA ALA A 352 -4.66 -9.06 -11.49
C ALA A 352 -6.15 -9.41 -11.56
N THR A 353 -6.52 -10.56 -12.15
CA THR A 353 -7.90 -11.05 -12.22
C THR A 353 -8.42 -11.61 -10.91
N GLU A 354 -7.54 -12.03 -10.01
CA GLU A 354 -7.90 -12.65 -8.73
C GLU A 354 -7.82 -11.65 -7.57
N TYR A 355 -7.20 -10.47 -7.76
CA TYR A 355 -7.06 -9.44 -6.71
C TYR A 355 -8.37 -9.08 -6.01
N THR A 356 -9.48 -8.98 -6.75
CA THR A 356 -10.78 -8.63 -6.19
C THR A 356 -11.37 -9.69 -5.24
N SER A 357 -10.82 -10.91 -5.22
CA SER A 357 -11.30 -11.99 -4.35
C SER A 357 -10.96 -11.74 -2.87
N PHE A 358 -9.77 -11.20 -2.58
CA PHE A 358 -9.33 -10.89 -1.22
C PHE A 358 -9.31 -9.39 -0.91
N ARG A 359 -9.31 -8.51 -1.94
CA ARG A 359 -9.29 -7.05 -1.78
C ARG A 359 -10.34 -6.53 -0.79
N THR A 360 -11.52 -7.15 -0.72
CA THR A 360 -12.58 -6.73 0.20
C THR A 360 -12.10 -6.68 1.64
N PHE A 361 -11.26 -7.63 2.05
CA PHE A 361 -10.85 -7.82 3.44
C PHE A 361 -9.62 -7.01 3.85
N ILE A 362 -9.09 -6.18 2.95
CA ILE A 362 -7.98 -5.26 3.25
C ILE A 362 -8.40 -3.80 3.20
N PHE A 363 -9.70 -3.52 3.00
CA PHE A 363 -10.24 -2.18 3.14
C PHE A 363 -10.21 -1.68 4.58
N GLY A 364 -10.04 -0.37 4.72
CA GLY A 364 -10.21 0.31 5.99
C GLY A 364 -11.66 0.51 6.39
N ILE A 365 -11.81 1.04 7.60
CA ILE A 365 -13.08 1.54 8.15
C ILE A 365 -13.15 3.07 8.13
N THR A 366 -12.21 3.75 7.47
CA THR A 366 -12.22 5.20 7.23
C THR A 366 -12.19 5.51 5.74
N SER A 367 -12.87 6.58 5.33
CA SER A 367 -12.92 7.02 3.93
C SER A 367 -13.38 5.91 2.97
N GLN A 368 -14.28 5.06 3.45
CA GLN A 368 -14.93 3.99 2.69
C GLN A 368 -16.45 4.13 2.80
N SER A 369 -17.16 3.93 1.70
CA SER A 369 -18.63 3.93 1.70
C SER A 369 -19.25 2.82 2.55
N MET A 370 -18.47 1.76 2.85
CA MET A 370 -18.88 0.63 3.68
C MET A 370 -19.08 1.00 5.16
N PHE A 371 -18.44 2.07 5.64
CA PHE A 371 -18.44 2.49 7.05
C PHE A 371 -18.61 4.02 7.15
N PRO A 372 -19.78 4.58 6.78
CA PRO A 372 -19.98 6.03 6.75
C PRO A 372 -19.85 6.70 8.12
N ASN A 373 -20.07 5.93 9.20
CA ASN A 373 -20.04 6.41 10.58
C ASN A 373 -18.87 5.83 11.39
N GLY A 374 -17.90 5.18 10.75
CA GLY A 374 -16.88 4.39 11.43
C GLY A 374 -17.45 3.10 12.04
N VAL A 375 -16.73 2.53 13.03
CA VAL A 375 -17.11 1.28 13.71
C VAL A 375 -17.01 1.43 15.22
N ILE A 376 -18.03 1.00 15.94
CA ILE A 376 -18.03 0.92 17.41
C ILE A 376 -17.22 -0.29 17.85
N TYR A 377 -16.27 -0.08 18.75
CA TYR A 377 -15.47 -1.15 19.36
C TYR A 377 -16.06 -1.44 20.74
N GLU A 378 -16.90 -2.47 20.82
CA GLU A 378 -17.66 -2.80 22.03
C GLU A 378 -16.71 -3.04 23.22
N GLY A 379 -17.00 -2.38 24.35
CA GLY A 379 -16.18 -2.46 25.57
C GLY A 379 -14.89 -1.64 25.54
N VAL A 380 -14.57 -0.98 24.42
CA VAL A 380 -13.38 -0.11 24.28
C VAL A 380 -13.79 1.37 24.25
N SER A 381 -14.72 1.73 23.37
CA SER A 381 -15.18 3.11 23.20
C SER A 381 -16.63 3.15 22.74
N ALA A 382 -17.40 4.09 23.30
CA ALA A 382 -18.74 4.42 22.82
C ALA A 382 -18.73 5.26 21.54
N GLU A 383 -17.61 5.97 21.27
CA GLU A 383 -17.41 6.69 20.02
C GLU A 383 -16.83 5.76 18.94
N PRO A 384 -17.33 5.83 17.69
CA PRO A 384 -16.80 5.02 16.60
C PRO A 384 -15.35 5.33 16.27
N PHE A 385 -14.57 4.30 15.99
CA PHE A 385 -13.24 4.44 15.42
C PHE A 385 -13.25 4.48 13.90
N SER A 386 -12.21 5.11 13.34
CA SER A 386 -11.97 5.23 11.90
C SER A 386 -10.48 4.99 11.63
N PHE A 387 -10.18 3.87 10.96
CA PHE A 387 -8.84 3.43 10.62
C PHE A 387 -8.72 3.13 9.13
N ARG A 388 -7.56 3.46 8.54
CA ARG A 388 -7.22 3.10 7.17
C ARG A 388 -6.98 1.60 7.09
N GLY A 389 -7.26 1.05 5.92
CA GLY A 389 -6.92 -0.34 5.62
C GLY A 389 -5.46 -0.47 5.26
N GLU A 390 -5.11 -1.69 4.88
CA GLU A 390 -3.79 -2.00 4.39
C GLU A 390 -3.46 -1.16 3.15
N SER A 391 -2.21 -0.72 3.09
CA SER A 391 -1.66 -0.06 1.92
C SER A 391 -0.15 -0.19 1.91
N GLY A 392 0.42 -0.54 0.75
CA GLY A 392 1.86 -0.46 0.51
C GLY A 392 2.46 0.95 0.73
N ALA A 393 1.64 2.01 0.84
CA ALA A 393 2.11 3.33 1.28
C ALA A 393 2.71 3.32 2.71
N ASN A 394 2.40 2.29 3.51
CA ASN A 394 2.92 2.09 4.86
C ASN A 394 4.30 1.39 4.89
N ASP A 395 4.84 0.98 3.74
CA ASP A 395 6.25 0.62 3.62
C ASP A 395 7.16 1.82 3.95
N SER A 396 8.41 1.55 4.32
CA SER A 396 9.44 2.51 4.72
C SER A 396 10.54 2.71 3.67
N MET A 397 10.67 1.86 2.63
CA MET A 397 11.76 2.00 1.64
C MET A 397 11.65 3.28 0.80
N ILE A 398 10.50 3.54 0.18
CA ILE A 398 10.31 4.76 -0.63
C ILE A 398 10.35 6.04 0.22
N PRO A 399 9.70 6.11 1.40
CA PRO A 399 9.85 7.25 2.30
C PRO A 399 11.30 7.51 2.74
N LEU A 400 12.12 6.46 2.90
CA LEU A 400 13.54 6.60 3.21
C LEU A 400 14.27 7.34 2.10
N CYS A 401 14.07 6.93 0.85
CA CYS A 401 14.63 7.59 -0.32
C CYS A 401 14.08 9.02 -0.48
N ASP A 402 12.78 9.24 -0.29
CA ASP A 402 12.18 10.59 -0.32
C ASP A 402 12.84 11.55 0.67
N ASN A 403 13.12 11.07 1.89
CA ASN A 403 13.73 11.87 2.94
C ASN A 403 15.22 12.12 2.68
N LEU A 404 15.96 11.13 2.16
CA LEU A 404 17.37 11.29 1.77
C LEU A 404 17.51 12.30 0.61
N LEU A 405 16.71 12.12 -0.43
CA LEU A 405 16.69 12.94 -1.65
C LEU A 405 15.88 14.24 -1.48
N GLN A 406 15.35 14.51 -0.29
CA GLN A 406 14.61 15.74 0.01
C GLN A 406 13.52 16.06 -1.04
N ILE A 407 12.84 15.03 -1.56
CA ILE A 407 11.83 15.17 -2.62
C ILE A 407 10.66 15.97 -2.07
N THR A 408 10.37 17.10 -2.72
CA THR A 408 9.28 17.98 -2.28
C THR A 408 7.94 17.49 -2.83
N MET A 409 7.09 16.99 -1.95
CA MET A 409 5.71 16.64 -2.29
C MET A 409 4.86 17.92 -2.39
N PRO A 410 3.95 18.02 -3.38
CA PRO A 410 3.10 19.19 -3.53
C PRO A 410 2.16 19.34 -2.33
N SER A 411 1.86 20.57 -1.92
CA SER A 411 0.95 20.83 -0.79
C SER A 411 -0.51 20.68 -1.21
N THR A 412 -1.05 19.46 -1.13
CA THR A 412 -2.44 19.13 -1.51
C THR A 412 -3.12 18.31 -0.40
N PRO A 413 -4.46 18.10 -0.45
CA PRO A 413 -5.14 17.17 0.44
C PRO A 413 -4.55 15.75 0.42
N LEU A 414 -3.92 15.35 -0.69
CA LEU A 414 -3.21 14.08 -0.79
C LEU A 414 -2.01 14.05 0.17
N THR A 415 -1.29 15.15 0.32
CA THR A 415 -0.16 15.20 1.26
C THR A 415 -0.60 15.12 2.73
N ALA A 416 -1.86 15.45 3.05
CA ALA A 416 -2.43 15.18 4.38
C ALA A 416 -2.66 13.68 4.62
N ILE A 417 -3.15 12.94 3.60
CA ILE A 417 -3.27 11.49 3.65
C ILE A 417 -1.88 10.84 3.81
N LEU A 418 -0.83 11.40 3.20
CA LEU A 418 0.54 10.87 3.30
C LEU A 418 1.03 10.95 4.75
N LYS A 419 0.72 12.06 5.42
CA LYS A 419 1.04 12.26 6.83
C LYS A 419 0.29 11.29 7.73
N ASP A 420 -0.99 11.02 7.44
CA ASP A 420 -1.79 10.05 8.20
C ASP A 420 -1.25 8.62 8.05
N PHE A 421 -0.86 8.20 6.85
CA PHE A 421 -0.20 6.90 6.64
C PHE A 421 1.08 6.72 7.47
N ARG A 422 1.80 7.81 7.80
CA ARG A 422 2.99 7.72 8.66
C ARG A 422 2.66 7.10 10.01
N ALA A 423 1.48 7.37 10.56
CA ALA A 423 1.08 6.87 11.88
C ALA A 423 0.84 5.34 11.91
N TYR A 424 0.79 4.66 10.75
CA TYR A 424 0.58 3.21 10.67
C TYR A 424 1.89 2.41 10.57
N ARG A 425 3.04 3.06 10.34
CA ARG A 425 4.34 2.36 10.32
C ARG A 425 4.77 1.97 11.73
N PRO A 426 5.60 0.93 11.92
CA PRO A 426 6.19 0.62 13.22
C PRO A 426 6.92 1.82 13.84
N GLY A 427 6.83 1.98 15.17
CA GLY A 427 7.36 3.15 15.87
C GLY A 427 8.84 3.44 15.60
N ASN A 428 9.67 2.40 15.63
CA ASN A 428 11.10 2.52 15.33
C ASN A 428 11.37 2.97 13.87
N HIS A 429 10.60 2.46 12.91
CA HIS A 429 10.74 2.87 11.51
C HIS A 429 10.35 4.34 11.32
N ARG A 430 9.30 4.82 12.01
CA ARG A 430 8.92 6.25 11.97
C ARG A 430 10.06 7.13 12.47
N GLN A 431 10.65 6.78 13.61
CA GLN A 431 11.78 7.50 14.20
C GLN A 431 13.00 7.51 13.28
N PHE A 432 13.32 6.39 12.63
CA PHE A 432 14.42 6.34 11.66
C PHE A 432 14.16 7.25 10.45
N LEU A 433 12.96 7.22 9.89
CA LEU A 433 12.59 8.07 8.76
C LEU A 433 12.65 9.57 9.14
N GLU A 434 12.20 9.93 10.34
CA GLU A 434 12.31 11.29 10.89
C GLU A 434 13.77 11.69 11.07
N TYR A 435 14.61 10.80 11.62
CA TYR A 435 16.05 11.02 11.74
C TYR A 435 16.69 11.29 10.37
N VAL A 436 16.44 10.47 9.34
CA VAL A 436 17.02 10.67 8.01
C VAL A 436 16.54 11.97 7.38
N HIS A 437 15.26 12.32 7.55
CA HIS A 437 14.70 13.58 7.07
C HIS A 437 15.40 14.80 7.69
N ASP A 438 15.56 14.81 9.01
CA ASP A 438 16.15 15.93 9.72
C ASP A 438 17.66 16.02 9.48
N ARG A 439 18.35 14.87 9.47
CA ARG A 439 19.79 14.79 9.25
C ARG A 439 20.18 15.18 7.82
N SER A 440 19.47 14.71 6.80
CA SER A 440 19.78 15.05 5.39
C SER A 440 19.65 16.56 5.13
N ARG A 441 18.69 17.22 5.78
CA ARG A 441 18.50 18.67 5.72
C ARG A 441 19.55 19.43 6.50
N ALA A 442 19.87 19.00 7.73
CA ALA A 442 20.89 19.62 8.56
C ALA A 442 22.26 19.62 7.86
N LEU A 443 22.56 18.57 7.09
CA LEU A 443 23.79 18.45 6.30
C LEU A 443 23.74 19.16 4.94
N ASN A 444 22.58 19.73 4.56
CA ASN A 444 22.35 20.26 3.22
C ASN A 444 22.72 19.23 2.11
N LEU A 445 22.40 17.96 2.34
CA LEU A 445 22.89 16.82 1.55
C LEU A 445 22.58 16.95 0.06
N LYS A 446 21.40 17.45 -0.30
CA LYS A 446 21.03 17.70 -1.70
C LYS A 446 21.99 18.69 -2.36
N HIS A 447 22.26 19.83 -1.71
CA HIS A 447 23.22 20.80 -2.23
C HIS A 447 24.61 20.17 -2.32
N TYR A 448 25.02 19.43 -1.30
CA TYR A 448 26.29 18.71 -1.30
C TYR A 448 26.39 17.77 -2.51
N ALA A 449 25.38 16.93 -2.76
CA ALA A 449 25.34 15.99 -3.88
C ALA A 449 25.40 16.67 -5.24
N LEU A 450 24.68 17.78 -5.42
CA LEU A 450 24.59 18.49 -6.69
C LEU A 450 25.80 19.38 -7.00
N ALA A 451 26.73 19.55 -6.06
CA ALA A 451 27.92 20.38 -6.25
C ALA A 451 28.97 19.77 -7.21
N HIS A 452 28.91 18.46 -7.47
CA HIS A 452 29.85 17.76 -8.35
C HIS A 452 29.12 16.80 -9.32
N PRO A 453 29.56 16.70 -10.59
CA PRO A 453 28.88 15.87 -11.59
C PRO A 453 28.72 14.40 -11.19
N GLU A 454 29.75 13.80 -10.59
CA GLU A 454 29.73 12.39 -10.19
C GLU A 454 28.65 12.10 -9.13
N SER A 455 28.61 12.89 -8.05
CA SER A 455 27.58 12.74 -7.01
C SER A 455 26.20 13.19 -7.48
N ALA A 456 26.12 14.14 -8.41
CA ALA A 456 24.86 14.55 -9.03
C ALA A 456 24.27 13.44 -9.91
N ALA A 457 25.12 12.73 -10.67
CA ALA A 457 24.72 11.57 -11.45
C ALA A 457 24.22 10.43 -10.55
N ALA A 458 24.95 10.10 -9.47
CA ALA A 458 24.52 9.10 -8.49
C ALA A 458 23.16 9.47 -7.84
N TYR A 459 23.01 10.73 -7.43
CA TYR A 459 21.75 11.26 -6.90
C TYR A 459 20.59 11.13 -7.90
N LEU A 460 20.83 11.46 -9.17
CA LEU A 460 19.85 11.32 -10.24
C LEU A 460 19.50 9.86 -10.54
N ARG A 461 20.45 8.93 -10.43
CA ARG A 461 20.20 7.49 -10.51
C ARG A 461 19.30 6.99 -9.39
N ILE A 462 19.42 7.50 -8.15
CA ILE A 462 18.49 7.13 -7.07
C ILE A 462 17.09 7.68 -7.36
N LEU A 463 16.97 8.93 -7.83
CA LEU A 463 15.69 9.48 -8.27
C LEU A 463 15.05 8.61 -9.36
N ASP A 464 15.83 8.12 -10.32
CA ASP A 464 15.37 7.18 -11.34
C ASP A 464 14.84 5.88 -10.73
N GLN A 465 15.52 5.31 -9.72
CA GLN A 465 15.02 4.12 -9.02
C GLN A 465 13.70 4.36 -8.28
N VAL A 466 13.52 5.54 -7.67
CA VAL A 466 12.25 5.94 -7.03
C VAL A 466 11.14 6.13 -8.08
N ARG A 467 11.45 6.78 -9.20
CA ARG A 467 10.55 6.88 -10.36
C ARG A 467 10.14 5.49 -10.82
N ASP A 468 11.10 4.58 -10.99
CA ASP A 468 10.89 3.25 -11.56
C ASP A 468 9.94 2.40 -10.70
N PHE A 469 10.10 2.48 -9.38
CA PHE A 469 9.20 1.87 -8.41
C PHE A 469 7.79 2.43 -8.50
N ARG A 470 7.66 3.77 -8.48
CA ARG A 470 6.36 4.45 -8.54
C ARG A 470 5.64 4.22 -9.86
N TRP A 471 6.38 4.16 -10.97
CA TRP A 471 5.85 3.85 -12.29
C TRP A 471 5.30 2.41 -12.34
N ARG A 472 6.06 1.43 -11.84
CA ARG A 472 5.56 0.04 -11.71
C ARG A 472 4.32 -0.05 -10.84
N HIS A 473 4.31 0.64 -9.70
CA HIS A 473 3.13 0.66 -8.83
C HIS A 473 1.91 1.27 -9.54
N TRP A 474 2.10 2.31 -10.34
CA TRP A 474 1.04 2.87 -11.19
C TRP A 474 0.54 1.86 -12.23
N CYS A 475 1.43 1.13 -12.89
CA CYS A 475 1.06 0.05 -13.81
C CYS A 475 0.25 -1.05 -13.11
N PHE A 476 0.67 -1.51 -11.92
CA PHE A 476 -0.12 -2.47 -11.13
C PHE A 476 -1.49 -1.91 -10.78
N THR A 477 -1.57 -0.68 -10.29
CA THR A 477 -2.84 -0.03 -9.93
C THR A 477 -3.81 -0.01 -11.11
N ARG A 478 -3.30 0.24 -12.32
CA ARG A 478 -4.11 0.20 -13.53
C ARG A 478 -4.67 -1.20 -13.81
N GLU A 479 -3.82 -2.22 -13.81
CA GLU A 479 -4.22 -3.59 -14.16
C GLU A 479 -5.06 -4.28 -13.08
N TYR A 480 -4.68 -4.11 -11.80
CA TYR A 480 -5.30 -4.79 -10.65
C TYR A 480 -6.56 -4.07 -10.15
N ILE A 481 -6.67 -2.75 -10.35
CA ILE A 481 -7.76 -1.96 -9.76
C ILE A 481 -8.54 -1.23 -10.84
N LEU A 482 -7.92 -0.30 -11.57
CA LEU A 482 -8.67 0.62 -12.44
C LEU A 482 -9.38 -0.09 -13.60
N LYS A 483 -8.84 -1.20 -14.10
CA LYS A 483 -9.49 -2.04 -15.12
C LYS A 483 -10.52 -3.02 -14.55
N LYS A 484 -10.57 -3.21 -13.23
CA LYS A 484 -11.39 -4.24 -12.57
C LYS A 484 -12.60 -3.67 -11.85
N THR A 485 -12.54 -2.42 -11.40
CA THR A 485 -13.61 -1.81 -10.61
C THR A 485 -13.70 -0.29 -10.83
N LEU A 486 -14.91 0.23 -10.68
CA LEU A 486 -15.21 1.67 -10.64
C LEU A 486 -15.16 2.25 -9.22
N HIS A 487 -14.95 1.42 -8.19
CA HIS A 487 -14.84 1.90 -6.80
C HIS A 487 -13.77 3.00 -6.71
N PRO A 488 -14.08 4.18 -6.13
CA PRO A 488 -13.25 5.39 -6.29
C PRO A 488 -12.01 5.40 -5.40
N THR A 489 -12.00 4.63 -4.31
CA THR A 489 -10.94 4.66 -3.29
C THR A 489 -10.12 3.38 -3.24
N ALA A 490 -8.84 3.53 -2.89
CA ALA A 490 -7.96 2.42 -2.56
C ALA A 490 -8.35 1.83 -1.20
N THR A 491 -7.71 0.72 -0.82
CA THR A 491 -7.91 0.01 0.45
C THR A 491 -7.64 0.90 1.67
N GLY A 492 -6.55 1.68 1.62
CA GLY A 492 -6.23 2.72 2.60
C GLY A 492 -7.07 4.01 2.52
N GLY A 493 -8.05 4.09 1.61
CA GLY A 493 -8.99 5.22 1.50
C GLY A 493 -8.48 6.41 0.67
N SER A 494 -7.37 6.28 -0.06
CA SER A 494 -6.88 7.33 -0.96
C SER A 494 -7.60 7.31 -2.31
N PRO A 495 -7.78 8.46 -2.99
CA PRO A 495 -8.32 8.49 -4.35
C PRO A 495 -7.39 7.77 -5.34
N ILE A 496 -7.88 6.71 -6.02
CA ILE A 496 -7.00 5.82 -6.81
C ILE A 496 -6.35 6.54 -7.99
N VAL A 497 -7.10 7.43 -8.66
CA VAL A 497 -6.68 8.06 -9.92
C VAL A 497 -5.59 9.13 -9.70
N THR A 498 -5.62 9.85 -8.58
CA THR A 498 -4.77 11.03 -8.38
C THR A 498 -3.66 10.82 -7.36
N TRP A 499 -3.79 9.84 -6.47
CA TRP A 499 -2.83 9.60 -5.38
C TRP A 499 -1.41 9.27 -5.83
N LEU A 500 -1.24 8.16 -6.53
CA LEU A 500 0.07 7.70 -6.98
C LEU A 500 0.66 8.61 -8.07
N PRO A 501 -0.13 9.07 -9.06
CA PRO A 501 0.41 9.95 -10.09
C PRO A 501 0.94 11.27 -9.55
N ASN A 502 0.34 11.83 -8.50
CA ASN A 502 0.84 13.04 -7.86
C ASN A 502 2.24 12.85 -7.26
N GLN A 503 2.51 11.70 -6.63
CA GLN A 503 3.83 11.38 -6.07
C GLN A 503 4.85 11.04 -7.16
N LEU A 504 4.42 10.35 -8.22
CA LEU A 504 5.26 10.06 -9.38
C LEU A 504 5.65 11.34 -10.13
N LEU A 505 4.72 12.29 -10.28
CA LEU A 505 5.00 13.58 -10.89
C LEU A 505 6.02 14.39 -10.06
N ALA A 506 5.95 14.31 -8.72
CA ALA A 506 6.91 14.99 -7.86
C ALA A 506 8.36 14.52 -8.10
N VAL A 507 8.59 13.21 -8.22
CA VAL A 507 9.94 12.68 -8.52
C VAL A 507 10.38 13.01 -9.95
N LEU A 508 9.46 12.93 -10.93
CA LEU A 508 9.76 13.29 -12.32
C LEU A 508 10.15 14.77 -12.47
N ASN A 509 9.47 15.67 -11.76
CA ASN A 509 9.82 17.09 -11.72
C ASN A 509 11.18 17.32 -11.05
N GLU A 510 11.49 16.57 -9.99
CA GLU A 510 12.78 16.66 -9.30
C GLU A 510 13.92 16.17 -10.19
N MET A 511 13.72 15.07 -10.94
CA MET A 511 14.68 14.59 -11.95
C MET A 511 14.97 15.66 -13.02
N GLU A 512 13.93 16.28 -13.57
CA GLU A 512 14.09 17.34 -14.57
C GLU A 512 14.83 18.56 -14.00
N ALA A 513 14.53 18.96 -12.76
CA ALA A 513 15.21 20.07 -12.10
C ALA A 513 16.71 19.81 -11.87
N VAL A 514 17.07 18.58 -11.46
CA VAL A 514 18.48 18.17 -11.31
C VAL A 514 19.19 18.15 -12.66
N TRP A 515 18.55 17.58 -13.68
CA TRP A 515 19.11 17.47 -15.03
C TRP A 515 19.35 18.84 -15.67
N ASP A 516 18.37 19.73 -15.61
CA ASP A 516 18.50 21.11 -16.11
C ASP A 516 19.52 21.92 -15.30
N GLY A 517 19.54 21.73 -13.98
CA GLY A 517 20.51 22.39 -13.09
C GLY A 517 21.96 22.00 -13.36
N ALA A 518 22.19 20.79 -13.88
CA ALA A 518 23.49 20.30 -14.33
C ALA A 518 23.80 20.63 -15.81
N GLY A 519 23.01 21.50 -16.46
CA GLY A 519 23.21 21.84 -17.87
C GLY A 519 22.92 20.69 -18.84
N ARG A 520 22.24 19.63 -18.38
CA ARG A 520 21.98 18.40 -19.14
C ARG A 520 23.24 17.62 -19.51
N GLU A 521 24.27 17.72 -18.68
CA GLU A 521 25.58 17.09 -18.86
C GLU A 521 25.94 16.27 -17.61
N LEU A 522 25.24 15.15 -17.40
CA LEU A 522 25.62 14.15 -16.40
C LEU A 522 25.83 12.80 -17.09
N ASP A 523 27.07 12.33 -17.06
CA ASP A 523 27.50 11.11 -17.75
C ASP A 523 26.68 9.88 -17.32
N GLY A 524 26.15 9.15 -18.31
CA GLY A 524 25.34 7.95 -18.09
C GLY A 524 23.92 8.22 -17.58
N CYS A 525 23.40 9.45 -17.71
CA CYS A 525 22.05 9.83 -17.30
C CYS A 525 21.12 10.23 -18.47
N GLU A 526 21.60 10.20 -19.71
CA GLU A 526 20.84 10.59 -20.89
C GLU A 526 19.63 9.66 -21.10
N ASP A 527 19.87 8.35 -21.15
CA ASP A 527 18.84 7.35 -21.39
C ASP A 527 17.78 7.34 -20.28
N LEU A 528 18.19 7.54 -19.01
CA LEU A 528 17.23 7.59 -17.90
C LEU A 528 16.39 8.86 -17.94
N MET A 529 16.97 10.00 -18.35
CA MET A 529 16.22 11.25 -18.47
C MET A 529 15.29 11.25 -19.66
N GLU A 530 15.68 10.66 -20.79
CA GLU A 530 14.76 10.45 -21.92
C GLU A 530 13.52 9.66 -21.48
N ARG A 531 13.73 8.53 -20.77
CA ARG A 531 12.63 7.74 -20.20
C ARG A 531 11.77 8.55 -19.24
N ALA A 532 12.36 9.31 -18.34
CA ALA A 532 11.63 10.12 -17.36
C ALA A 532 10.74 11.17 -18.03
N LEU A 533 11.27 11.90 -19.02
CA LEU A 533 10.51 12.93 -19.75
C LEU A 533 9.33 12.32 -20.53
N VAL A 534 9.54 11.18 -21.20
CA VAL A 534 8.47 10.45 -21.89
C VAL A 534 7.40 9.96 -20.90
N GLN A 535 7.81 9.44 -19.75
CA GLN A 535 6.89 8.98 -18.71
C GLN A 535 6.07 10.13 -18.12
N LYS A 536 6.66 11.31 -17.93
CA LYS A 536 5.95 12.50 -17.44
C LYS A 536 4.79 12.88 -18.34
N GLU A 537 5.03 12.98 -19.65
CA GLU A 537 3.98 13.29 -20.63
C GLU A 537 2.94 12.17 -20.74
N THR A 538 3.38 10.91 -20.67
CA THR A 538 2.48 9.76 -20.70
C THR A 538 1.57 9.74 -19.48
N LEU A 539 2.12 9.94 -18.28
CA LEU A 539 1.37 9.96 -17.02
C LEU A 539 0.28 11.02 -17.06
N LYS A 540 0.63 12.24 -17.50
CA LYS A 540 -0.32 13.35 -17.60
C LYS A 540 -1.53 12.98 -18.47
N LYS A 541 -1.27 12.48 -19.69
CA LYS A 541 -2.32 12.05 -20.62
C LYS A 541 -3.18 10.91 -20.04
N GLU A 542 -2.56 9.95 -19.35
CA GLU A 542 -3.29 8.84 -18.72
C GLU A 542 -4.18 9.32 -17.57
N VAL A 543 -3.66 10.19 -16.70
CA VAL A 543 -4.43 10.75 -15.57
C VAL A 543 -5.60 11.57 -16.08
N ASP A 544 -5.37 12.49 -17.04
CA ASP A 544 -6.43 13.32 -17.63
C ASP A 544 -7.56 12.46 -18.21
N LYS A 545 -7.19 11.35 -18.86
CA LYS A 545 -8.15 10.37 -19.36
C LYS A 545 -8.95 9.72 -18.22
N TYR A 546 -8.30 9.20 -17.19
CA TYR A 546 -9.02 8.54 -16.08
C TYR A 546 -9.89 9.50 -15.27
N VAL A 547 -9.42 10.74 -15.06
CA VAL A 547 -10.18 11.84 -14.44
C VAL A 547 -11.46 12.09 -15.23
N LYS A 548 -11.34 12.26 -16.55
CA LYS A 548 -12.50 12.45 -17.44
C LYS A 548 -13.43 11.25 -17.46
N ASP A 549 -12.90 10.04 -17.62
CA ASP A 549 -13.68 8.80 -17.74
C ASP A 549 -14.46 8.47 -16.44
N ARG A 550 -13.96 8.93 -15.29
CA ARG A 550 -14.55 8.66 -13.96
C ARG A 550 -15.24 9.86 -13.32
N GLY A 551 -15.17 11.04 -13.93
CA GLY A 551 -15.82 12.27 -13.44
C GLY A 551 -15.30 12.73 -12.08
N VAL A 552 -14.00 12.57 -11.81
CA VAL A 552 -13.34 12.92 -10.53
C VAL A 552 -12.44 14.13 -10.64
#